data_AF-A0A662KF74-F1
#
_entry.id   AF-A0A662KF74-F1
#
_cell.length_a   1.000
_cell.length_b   1.000
_cell.length_c   1.000
_cell.angle_alpha   90.00
_cell.angle_beta   90.00
_cell.angle_gamma   90.00
#
_symmetry.space_group_name_H-M   'P 1'
#
loop_
_entity.id
_entity.type
_entity.pdbx_description
1 polymer ?
#
loop_
_entity_poly.entity_id
_entity_poly.type
_entity_poly.pdbx_seq_one_letter_code
_entity_poly.pdbx_strand_id
1 'polypeptide(L)'
;MQEEIARFLLERKWWIATAESCTGGLLAHTLTNIPGSSAYFKGGVVSYSNEVKMKVLGVKRETLEQYGAVSEQTAREMAEGVKNLM
;
A
#
# COMPACT_ATOMS: atom_id res chain seq x y z
N MET A 1 -14.00 11.34 -6.13
CA MET A 1 -13.11 10.15 -6.09
C MET A 1 -12.59 9.83 -4.69
N GLN A 2 -11.61 10.55 -4.12
CA GLN A 2 -11.04 10.21 -2.80
C GLN A 2 -12.06 10.22 -1.64
N GLU A 3 -12.97 11.20 -1.62
CA GLU A 3 -14.07 11.26 -0.64
C GLU A 3 -15.10 10.13 -0.83
N GLU A 4 -15.26 9.62 -2.05
CA GLU A 4 -16.14 8.47 -2.31
C GLU A 4 -15.52 7.18 -1.79
N ILE A 5 -14.19 7.02 -1.92
CA ILE A 5 -13.45 5.92 -1.29
C ILE A 5 -13.60 5.96 0.22
N ALA A 6 -13.40 7.14 0.83
CA ALA A 6 -13.56 7.33 2.27
C ALA A 6 -14.96 6.91 2.73
N ARG A 7 -16.00 7.41 2.07
CA ARG A 7 -17.40 7.08 2.36
C ARG A 7 -17.67 5.58 2.23
N PHE A 8 -17.24 4.96 1.13
CA PHE A 8 -17.45 3.53 0.87
C PHE A 8 -16.80 2.63 1.92
N LEU A 9 -15.57 2.96 2.35
CA LEU A 9 -14.86 2.23 3.39
C LEU A 9 -15.55 2.38 4.75
N LEU A 10 -15.96 3.61 5.11
CA LEU A 10 -16.64 3.91 6.37
C LEU A 10 -17.99 3.21 6.48
N GLU A 11 -18.82 3.25 5.44
CA GLU A 11 -20.12 2.57 5.39
C GLU A 11 -19.99 1.05 5.61
N ARG A 12 -18.89 0.46 5.14
CA ARG A 12 -18.61 -0.99 5.26
C ARG A 12 -17.79 -1.36 6.49
N LYS A 13 -17.38 -0.38 7.31
CA LYS A 13 -16.44 -0.57 8.44
C LYS A 13 -15.15 -1.27 8.00
N TRP A 14 -14.67 -0.91 6.81
CA TRP A 14 -13.41 -1.39 6.26
C TRP A 14 -12.32 -0.36 6.44
N TRP A 15 -11.08 -0.84 6.37
CA TRP A 15 -9.89 -0.01 6.33
C TRP A 15 -9.07 -0.32 5.08
N ILE A 16 -8.19 0.61 4.73
CA ILE A 16 -7.23 0.49 3.64
C ILE A 16 -5.83 0.86 4.16
N ALA A 17 -4.82 0.21 3.58
CA ALA A 17 -3.41 0.54 3.77
C ALA A 17 -2.71 0.59 2.40
N THR A 18 -1.58 1.30 2.29
CA THR A 18 -0.88 1.47 1.01
C THR A 18 0.55 0.93 1.03
N ALA A 19 0.94 0.23 -0.02
CA ALA A 19 2.35 -0.03 -0.34
C ALA A 19 2.72 0.80 -1.58
N GLU A 20 3.67 1.70 -1.45
CA GLU A 20 4.04 2.66 -2.48
C GLU A 20 5.49 2.49 -2.93
N SER A 21 5.77 2.73 -4.20
CA SER A 21 7.13 2.78 -4.76
C SER A 21 7.32 4.09 -5.50
N CYS A 22 7.07 4.16 -6.81
CA CYS A 22 7.30 5.36 -7.63
C CYS A 22 6.46 6.58 -7.22
N THR A 23 5.34 6.39 -6.52
CA THR A 23 4.49 7.49 -6.02
C THR A 23 5.04 8.17 -4.76
N GLY A 24 6.00 7.55 -4.06
CA GLY A 24 6.73 8.19 -2.96
C GLY A 24 5.87 8.61 -1.75
N GLY A 25 4.68 8.04 -1.56
CA GLY A 25 3.77 8.42 -0.48
C GLY A 25 2.63 9.34 -0.91
N LEU A 26 2.54 9.69 -2.20
CA LEU A 26 1.50 10.59 -2.70
C LEU A 26 0.09 9.99 -2.53
N LEU A 27 -0.08 8.67 -2.61
CA LEU A 27 -1.37 8.04 -2.38
C LEU A 27 -1.76 8.09 -0.89
N ALA A 28 -0.83 7.78 0.01
CA ALA A 28 -1.04 7.95 1.44
C ALA A 28 -1.39 9.40 1.78
N HIS A 29 -0.64 10.37 1.24
CA HIS A 29 -0.91 11.80 1.41
C HIS A 29 -2.34 12.15 0.97
N THR A 30 -2.73 11.73 -0.23
CA THR A 30 -4.08 11.91 -0.80
C THR A 30 -5.17 11.40 0.15
N LEU A 31 -5.00 10.20 0.72
CA LEU A 31 -5.96 9.63 1.68
C LEU A 31 -5.97 10.38 3.01
N THR A 32 -4.80 10.76 3.53
CA THR A 32 -4.68 11.48 4.81
C THR A 32 -5.14 12.93 4.74
N ASN A 33 -5.23 13.51 3.54
CA ASN A 33 -5.69 14.88 3.33
C ASN A 33 -7.21 15.03 3.55
N ILE A 34 -7.95 13.93 3.72
CA ILE A 34 -9.36 13.94 4.09
C ILE A 34 -9.47 13.98 5.62
N PRO A 35 -10.17 14.95 6.22
CA PRO A 35 -10.41 14.98 7.66
C PRO A 35 -11.08 13.70 8.18
N GLY A 36 -10.60 13.17 9.29
CA GLY A 36 -11.10 11.91 9.86
C GLY A 36 -10.56 10.65 9.17
N SER A 37 -9.57 10.78 8.29
CA SER A 37 -8.96 9.65 7.57
C SER A 37 -8.42 8.53 8.46
N SER A 38 -8.07 8.82 9.73
CA SER A 38 -7.69 7.79 10.71
C SER A 38 -8.76 6.72 10.96
N ALA A 39 -10.03 6.98 10.62
CA ALA A 39 -11.12 6.03 10.75
C ALA A 39 -11.11 4.92 9.67
N TYR A 40 -10.45 5.14 8.52
CA TYR A 40 -10.40 4.15 7.43
C TYR A 40 -9.02 3.94 6.83
N PHE A 41 -8.06 4.85 7.02
CA PHE A 41 -6.69 4.69 6.56
C PHE A 41 -5.81 4.20 7.70
N LYS A 42 -5.33 2.97 7.57
CA LYS A 42 -4.59 2.26 8.62
C LYS A 42 -3.10 2.63 8.65
N GLY A 43 -2.55 3.01 7.49
CA GLY A 43 -1.15 3.38 7.33
C GLY A 43 -0.60 2.94 5.97
N GLY A 44 0.70 3.09 5.77
CA GLY A 44 1.34 2.64 4.55
C GLY A 44 2.86 2.54 4.64
N VAL A 45 3.45 1.93 3.62
CA VAL A 45 4.89 1.72 3.48
C VAL A 45 5.34 2.27 2.14
N VAL A 46 6.31 3.18 2.15
CA VAL A 46 7.00 3.61 0.94
C VAL A 46 8.23 2.72 0.74
N SER A 47 8.07 1.65 -0.05
CA SER A 47 9.08 0.65 -0.36
C SER A 47 9.77 0.91 -1.71
N TYR A 48 10.50 2.02 -1.82
CA TYR A 48 11.13 2.42 -3.09
C TYR A 48 12.20 1.42 -3.56
N SER A 49 13.08 0.97 -2.66
CA SER A 49 14.11 -0.01 -2.97
C SER A 49 13.61 -1.45 -2.86
N ASN A 50 14.22 -2.36 -3.62
CA ASN A 50 13.95 -3.81 -3.53
C ASN A 50 14.22 -4.35 -2.12
N GLU A 51 15.22 -3.81 -1.43
CA GLU A 51 15.50 -4.18 -0.04
C GLU A 51 14.30 -3.92 0.88
N VAL A 52 13.66 -2.76 0.78
CA VAL A 52 12.48 -2.44 1.61
C VAL A 52 11.29 -3.29 1.20
N LYS A 53 11.09 -3.54 -0.11
CA LYS A 53 10.05 -4.46 -0.61
C LYS A 53 10.19 -5.84 0.05
N MET A 54 11.40 -6.38 0.11
CA MET A 54 11.65 -7.69 0.71
C MET A 54 11.54 -7.65 2.25
N LYS A 55 12.24 -6.72 2.92
CA LYS A 55 12.37 -6.73 4.38
C LYS A 55 11.09 -6.31 5.11
N VAL A 56 10.33 -5.36 4.56
CA VAL A 56 9.16 -4.77 5.23
C VAL A 56 7.87 -5.40 4.74
N LEU A 57 7.76 -5.63 3.42
CA LEU A 57 6.54 -6.15 2.81
C LEU A 57 6.61 -7.65 2.49
N GLY A 58 7.75 -8.32 2.73
CA GLY A 58 7.87 -9.76 2.51
C GLY A 58 7.83 -10.16 1.04
N VAL A 59 8.08 -9.23 0.11
CA VAL A 59 8.23 -9.54 -1.31
C VAL A 59 9.38 -10.54 -1.46
N LYS A 60 9.16 -11.60 -2.23
CA LYS A 60 10.14 -12.67 -2.42
C LYS A 60 11.28 -12.20 -3.31
N ARG A 61 12.49 -12.67 -3.01
CA ARG A 61 13.66 -12.39 -3.85
C ARG A 61 13.45 -12.94 -5.25
N GLU A 62 12.91 -14.16 -5.33
CA GLU A 62 12.67 -14.89 -6.58
C GLU A 62 11.70 -14.12 -7.48
N THR A 63 10.67 -13.50 -6.90
CA THR A 63 9.71 -12.66 -7.62
C THR A 63 10.41 -11.44 -8.26
N LEU A 64 11.29 -10.78 -7.50
CA LEU A 64 12.04 -9.62 -8.00
C LEU A 64 13.08 -10.00 -9.05
N GLU A 65 13.74 -11.15 -8.91
CA GLU A 65 14.73 -11.64 -9.88
C GLU A 65 14.07 -12.09 -11.19
N GLN A 66 12.92 -12.77 -11.12
CA GLN A 66 12.24 -13.33 -12.28
C GLN A 66 11.38 -12.30 -13.03
N TYR A 67 10.66 -11.44 -12.30
CA TYR A 67 9.66 -10.53 -12.88
C TYR A 67 10.05 -9.06 -12.78
N GLY A 68 11.05 -8.72 -11.94
CA GLY A 68 11.44 -7.34 -11.68
C GLY A 68 10.47 -6.60 -10.75
N ALA A 69 10.90 -5.41 -10.33
CA ALA A 69 10.15 -4.57 -9.39
C ALA A 69 8.87 -3.94 -9.99
N VAL A 70 8.81 -3.81 -11.32
CA VAL A 70 7.65 -3.29 -12.05
C VAL A 70 6.94 -4.45 -12.74
N SER A 71 6.15 -5.18 -11.95
CA SER A 71 5.42 -6.37 -12.41
C SER A 71 4.16 -6.58 -11.58
N GLU A 72 3.20 -7.34 -12.12
CA GLU A 72 1.98 -7.71 -11.40
C GLU A 72 2.32 -8.50 -10.12
N GLN A 73 3.28 -9.42 -10.23
CA GLN A 73 3.70 -10.31 -9.15
C GLN A 73 4.25 -9.51 -7.97
N THR A 74 5.16 -8.57 -8.23
CA THR A 74 5.70 -7.70 -7.19
C THR A 74 4.60 -6.82 -6.58
N ALA A 75 3.70 -6.26 -7.39
CA ALA A 75 2.61 -5.43 -6.88
C ALA A 75 1.64 -6.22 -5.99
N ARG A 76 1.32 -7.47 -6.35
CA ARG A 76 0.49 -8.37 -5.55
C ARG A 76 1.13 -8.69 -4.20
N GLU A 77 2.40 -9.08 -4.21
CA GLU A 77 3.12 -9.38 -2.97
C GLU A 77 3.26 -8.14 -2.07
N MET A 78 3.51 -6.96 -2.65
CA MET A 78 3.52 -5.69 -1.89
C MET A 78 2.17 -5.42 -1.21
N ALA A 79 1.06 -5.62 -1.93
CA ALA A 79 -0.29 -5.40 -1.42
C ALA A 79 -0.67 -6.41 -0.32
N GLU A 80 -0.31 -7.68 -0.48
CA GLU A 80 -0.49 -8.71 0.55
C GLU A 80 0.37 -8.42 1.79
N GLY A 81 1.63 -8.02 1.57
CA GLY A 81 2.58 -7.63 2.61
C GLY A 81 2.06 -6.52 3.49
N VAL A 82 1.60 -5.41 2.89
CA VAL A 82 1.09 -4.27 3.69
C VAL A 82 -0.22 -4.62 4.38
N LYS A 83 -1.09 -5.44 3.77
CA LYS A 83 -2.32 -5.90 4.41
C LYS A 83 -2.03 -6.72 5.67
N ASN A 84 -1.00 -7.57 5.65
CA ASN A 84 -0.64 -8.42 6.79
C ASN A 84 0.09 -7.67 7.92
N LEU A 85 0.71 -6.51 7.61
CA LEU A 85 1.44 -5.69 8.56
C LEU A 85 0.52 -4.85 9.47
N MET A 86 -0.76 -4.73 9.14
CA MET A 86 -1.70 -3.73 9.65
C MET A 86 -2.81 -4.34 10.51
#